data_AF-A0ABD1FE78-F1
#
_entry.id   AF-A0ABD1FE78-F1
#
_cell.length_a   1.000
_cell.length_b   1.000
_cell.length_c   1.000
_cell.angle_alpha   90.00
_cell.angle_beta   90.00
_cell.angle_gamma   90.00
#
_symmetry.space_group_name_H-M   'P 1'
#
loop_
_entity.id
_entity.type
_entity.pdbx_description
1 polymer ?
#
loop_
_entity_poly.entity_id
_entity_poly.type
_entity_poly.pdbx_seq_one_letter_code
_entity_poly.pdbx_strand_id
1 'polypeptide(L)'
;MPKKHNIAYVKPEEPSFLRKLKEQIGYKEGPTVDTKRENLEAANEEDFRDIDEEQPQVVVLRPGDLTADEAAREKLRLEKEEESKPADLSAKIVFKKPIKKESDSLKRCLDSKEEEDIEKKSKKLKNKSLLSFGEEEEDED
;
A
#
# COMPACT_ATOMS: atom_id res chain seq x y z
N MET A 1 -17.53 -33.96 23.67
CA MET A 1 -17.52 -32.72 22.85
C MET A 1 -18.91 -32.09 22.98
N PRO A 2 -19.05 -30.84 23.48
CA PRO A 2 -20.36 -30.19 23.53
C PRO A 2 -20.91 -29.99 22.10
N LYS A 3 -22.19 -30.34 21.89
CA LYS A 3 -22.89 -30.15 20.61
C LYS A 3 -22.90 -28.66 20.27
N LYS A 4 -22.23 -28.27 19.18
CA LYS A 4 -22.34 -26.92 18.61
C LYS A 4 -23.77 -26.77 18.08
N HIS A 5 -24.55 -25.86 18.67
CA HIS A 5 -25.88 -25.53 18.18
C HIS A 5 -25.72 -24.49 17.07
N ASN A 6 -26.16 -24.82 15.86
CA ASN A 6 -26.17 -23.88 14.74
C ASN A 6 -27.31 -22.89 14.97
N ILE A 7 -26.98 -21.67 15.42
CA ILE A 7 -27.94 -20.58 15.59
C ILE A 7 -27.83 -19.68 14.36
N ALA A 8 -28.91 -19.56 13.60
CA ALA A 8 -29.01 -18.64 12.47
C ALA A 8 -29.90 -17.44 12.87
N TYR A 9 -29.45 -16.23 12.56
CA TYR A 9 -30.25 -15.02 12.72
C TYR A 9 -31.07 -14.79 11.45
N VAL A 10 -32.40 -14.63 11.61
CA VAL A 10 -33.31 -14.28 10.51
C VAL A 10 -33.88 -12.89 10.81
N LYS A 11 -33.59 -11.91 9.96
CA LYS A 11 -34.11 -10.55 10.09
C LYS A 11 -35.60 -10.57 9.68
N PRO A 12 -36.54 -10.25 10.59
CA PRO A 12 -37.96 -10.19 10.25
C PRO A 12 -38.24 -8.99 9.32
N GLU A 13 -39.33 -9.07 8.56
CA GLU A 13 -39.75 -7.98 7.68
C GLU A 13 -40.20 -6.76 8.49
N GLU A 14 -39.82 -5.56 8.04
CA GLU A 14 -40.18 -4.33 8.74
C GLU A 14 -41.68 -4.03 8.56
N PRO A 15 -42.39 -3.61 9.62
CA PRO A 15 -43.79 -3.26 9.53
C PRO A 15 -43.99 -2.02 8.62
N SER A 16 -45.12 -1.98 7.94
CA SER A 16 -45.45 -0.94 6.95
C SER A 16 -45.35 0.50 7.48
N PHE A 17 -45.60 0.69 8.78
CA PHE A 17 -45.42 1.98 9.47
C PHE A 17 -43.96 2.44 9.48
N LEU A 18 -43.02 1.59 9.90
CA LEU A 18 -41.60 1.93 9.97
C LEU A 18 -41.03 2.16 8.57
N ARG A 19 -41.48 1.39 7.57
CA ARG A 19 -41.06 1.58 6.17
C ARG A 19 -41.45 2.96 5.64
N LYS A 20 -42.71 3.37 5.83
CA LYS A 20 -43.19 4.71 5.42
C LYS A 20 -42.43 5.82 6.13
N LEU A 21 -42.17 5.67 7.44
CA LEU A 21 -41.43 6.66 8.21
C LEU A 21 -39.98 6.81 7.71
N LYS A 22 -39.28 5.69 7.49
CA LYS A 22 -37.91 5.67 6.96
C LYS A 22 -37.83 6.32 5.57
N GLU A 23 -38.82 6.07 4.73
CA GLU A 23 -38.93 6.67 3.40
C GLU A 23 -39.16 8.19 3.48
N GLN A 24 -40.04 8.65 4.37
CA GLN A 24 -40.32 10.08 4.56
C GLN A 24 -39.11 10.87 5.07
N ILE A 25 -38.29 10.27 5.92
CA ILE A 25 -37.09 10.93 6.49
C ILE A 25 -35.81 10.65 5.69
N GLY A 26 -35.88 9.87 4.60
CA GLY A 26 -34.72 9.50 3.79
C GLY A 26 -33.68 8.66 4.55
N TYR A 27 -34.12 7.81 5.49
CA TYR A 27 -33.23 7.01 6.33
C TYR A 27 -32.45 6.00 5.48
N LYS A 28 -31.12 6.05 5.56
CA LYS A 28 -30.21 5.04 4.99
C LYS A 28 -29.66 4.19 6.12
N GLU A 29 -29.77 2.88 6.01
CA GLU A 29 -29.19 1.96 6.99
C GLU A 29 -27.67 2.17 7.05
N GLY A 30 -27.13 2.30 8.25
CA GLY A 30 -25.71 2.59 8.47
C GLY A 30 -24.79 1.41 8.13
N PRO A 31 -23.47 1.62 8.24
CA PRO A 31 -22.48 0.58 7.99
C PRO A 31 -22.75 -0.66 8.86
N THR A 32 -22.96 -1.79 8.22
CA THR A 32 -23.23 -3.08 8.87
C THR A 32 -21.93 -3.85 9.08
N VAL A 33 -21.92 -4.92 9.88
CA VAL A 33 -20.73 -5.78 10.04
C VAL A 33 -20.15 -6.28 8.71
N ASP A 34 -20.99 -6.46 7.69
CA ASP A 34 -20.55 -6.87 6.35
C ASP A 34 -19.74 -5.77 5.63
N THR A 35 -19.98 -4.49 5.91
CA THR A 35 -19.19 -3.40 5.30
C THR A 35 -17.75 -3.38 5.80
N LYS A 36 -17.44 -4.06 6.93
CA LYS A 36 -16.06 -4.26 7.38
C LYS A 36 -15.32 -5.37 6.61
N ARG A 37 -16.09 -6.24 5.94
CA ARG A 37 -15.56 -7.37 5.15
C ARG A 37 -15.47 -7.05 3.67
N GLU A 38 -16.04 -5.93 3.27
CA GLU A 38 -15.93 -5.40 1.92
C GLU A 38 -14.46 -5.10 1.60
N ASN A 39 -14.03 -5.49 0.41
CA ASN A 39 -12.69 -5.18 -0.07
C ASN A 39 -12.68 -3.72 -0.54
N LEU A 40 -12.44 -2.81 0.39
CA LEU A 40 -12.28 -1.40 0.10
C LEU A 40 -10.94 -1.16 -0.60
N GLU A 41 -10.89 -0.12 -1.42
CA GLU A 41 -9.64 0.36 -2.01
C GLU A 41 -8.63 0.66 -0.90
N ALA A 42 -7.35 0.41 -1.18
CA ALA A 42 -6.29 0.76 -0.24
C ALA A 42 -6.32 2.27 -0.02
N ALA A 43 -6.17 2.69 1.24
CA ALA A 43 -6.06 4.11 1.58
C ALA A 43 -4.97 4.78 0.72
N ASN A 44 -5.31 5.93 0.17
CA ASN A 44 -4.41 6.71 -0.67
C ASN A 44 -3.40 7.45 0.22
N GLU A 45 -2.31 7.89 -0.39
CA GLU A 45 -1.27 8.66 0.32
C GLU A 45 -1.81 9.98 0.88
N GLU A 46 -2.90 10.52 0.29
CA GLU A 46 -3.64 11.69 0.78
C GLU A 46 -4.44 11.40 2.07
N ASP A 47 -4.96 10.18 2.25
CA ASP A 47 -5.73 9.81 3.44
C ASP A 47 -4.86 9.77 4.72
N PHE A 48 -3.53 9.68 4.54
CA PHE A 48 -2.55 9.71 5.63
C PHE A 48 -1.98 11.10 5.90
N ARG A 49 -2.33 12.11 5.10
CA ARG A 49 -1.87 13.48 5.32
C ARG A 49 -2.78 14.17 6.33
N ASP A 50 -2.17 14.79 7.33
CA ASP A 50 -2.89 15.63 8.29
C ASP A 50 -3.63 16.75 7.55
N ILE A 51 -4.87 16.99 7.96
CA ILE A 51 -5.69 18.07 7.40
C ILE A 51 -5.25 19.41 8.01
N ASP A 52 -5.47 20.52 7.30
CA ASP A 52 -5.15 21.87 7.81
C ASP A 52 -5.80 22.18 9.18
N GLU A 53 -7.00 21.63 9.43
CA GLU A 53 -7.73 21.77 10.70
C GLU A 53 -7.10 20.97 11.86
N GLU A 54 -6.31 19.94 11.55
CA GLU A 54 -5.60 19.11 12.53
C GLU A 54 -4.23 19.69 12.88
N GLN A 55 -3.77 20.72 12.15
CA GLN A 55 -2.49 21.37 12.45
C GLN A 55 -2.55 22.12 13.79
N PRO A 56 -1.44 22.14 14.55
CA PRO A 56 -1.40 22.83 15.84
C PRO A 56 -1.54 24.35 15.69
N GLN A 57 -2.30 24.98 16.59
CA GLN A 57 -2.40 26.43 16.65
C GLN A 57 -1.07 27.06 17.11
N VAL A 58 -0.49 27.93 16.28
CA VAL A 58 0.70 28.70 16.63
C VAL A 58 0.29 29.95 17.43
N VAL A 59 0.90 30.16 18.60
CA VAL A 59 0.65 31.32 19.48
C VAL A 59 1.99 31.97 19.86
N VAL A 60 2.10 33.29 19.64
CA VAL A 60 3.29 34.09 19.97
C VAL A 60 3.09 34.70 21.36
N LEU A 61 3.94 34.35 22.33
CA LEU A 61 3.83 34.87 23.70
C LEU A 61 4.90 35.91 24.02
N ARG A 62 6.10 35.77 23.45
CA ARG A 62 7.26 36.64 23.69
C ARG A 62 7.81 37.21 22.39
N PRO A 63 8.44 38.40 22.42
CA PRO A 63 9.16 38.92 21.26
C PRO A 63 10.36 38.01 20.96
N GLY A 64 10.28 37.27 19.85
CA GLY A 64 11.27 36.28 19.42
C GLY A 64 10.69 34.88 19.18
N ASP A 65 9.44 34.61 19.58
CA ASP A 65 8.76 33.39 19.15
C ASP A 65 8.38 33.51 17.66
N LEU A 66 8.39 32.37 16.93
CA LEU A 66 8.10 32.34 15.50
C LEU A 66 6.63 32.66 15.22
N THR A 67 6.41 33.47 14.20
CA THR A 67 5.05 33.71 13.67
C THR A 67 4.58 32.51 12.85
N ALA A 68 3.26 32.40 12.62
CA ALA A 68 2.67 31.28 11.87
C ALA A 68 3.31 31.08 10.49
N ASP A 69 3.57 32.19 9.78
CA ASP A 69 4.20 32.15 8.45
C ASP A 69 5.66 31.67 8.50
N GLU A 70 6.41 32.05 9.53
CA GLU A 70 7.80 31.64 9.70
C GLU A 70 7.90 30.17 10.11
N ALA A 71 7.01 29.72 10.99
CA ALA A 71 6.91 28.31 11.38
C ALA A 71 6.61 27.40 10.18
N ALA A 72 5.69 27.83 9.29
CA ALA A 72 5.39 27.08 8.06
C ALA A 72 6.60 27.00 7.12
N ARG A 73 7.36 28.09 6.96
CA ARG A 73 8.59 28.09 6.13
C ARG A 73 9.68 27.19 6.71
N GLU A 74 9.82 27.16 8.04
CA GLU A 74 10.82 26.34 8.72
C GLU A 74 10.47 24.85 8.62
N LYS A 75 9.20 24.48 8.80
CA LYS A 75 8.68 23.11 8.56
C LYS A 75 9.01 22.62 7.15
N LEU A 76 8.74 23.43 6.12
CA LEU A 76 9.07 23.08 4.73
C LEU A 76 10.58 22.94 4.50
N ARG A 77 11.40 23.75 5.19
CA ARG A 77 12.86 23.65 5.11
C ARG A 77 13.36 22.34 5.73
N LEU A 78 12.84 21.97 6.89
CA LEU A 78 13.16 20.72 7.59
C LEU A 78 12.78 19.50 6.75
N GLU A 79 11.57 19.47 6.18
CA GLU A 79 11.10 18.37 5.33
C GLU A 79 12.04 18.16 4.14
N LYS A 80 12.41 19.23 3.44
CA LYS A 80 13.37 19.16 2.33
C LYS A 80 14.77 18.71 2.78
N GLU A 81 15.20 19.14 3.95
CA GLU A 81 16.48 18.71 4.51
C GLU A 81 16.45 17.21 4.83
N GLU A 82 15.36 16.71 5.43
CA GLU A 82 15.14 15.29 5.73
C GLU A 82 15.08 14.42 4.47
N GLU A 83 14.41 14.87 3.41
CA GLU A 83 14.42 14.17 2.12
C GLU A 83 15.81 14.08 1.50
N SER A 84 16.67 15.07 1.74
CA SER A 84 18.05 15.12 1.24
C SER A 84 19.07 14.44 2.15
N LYS A 85 18.72 14.15 3.41
CA LYS A 85 19.63 13.51 4.35
C LYS A 85 19.92 12.08 3.87
N PRO A 86 21.20 11.65 3.91
CA PRO A 86 21.54 10.29 3.55
C PRO A 86 20.85 9.30 4.50
N ALA A 87 20.56 8.11 4.00
CA ALA A 87 19.97 7.05 4.80
C ALA A 87 20.82 6.78 6.06
N ASP A 88 20.15 6.65 7.20
CA ASP A 88 20.82 6.30 8.45
C ASP A 88 21.36 4.86 8.39
N LEU A 89 22.68 4.74 8.27
CA LEU A 89 23.38 3.46 8.20
C LEU A 89 23.49 2.76 9.56
N SER A 90 23.09 3.41 10.66
CA SER A 90 22.98 2.78 11.98
C SER A 90 21.79 1.80 12.04
N ALA A 91 20.77 2.01 11.20
CA ALA A 91 19.59 1.17 11.16
C ALA A 91 19.81 -0.08 10.28
N LYS A 92 19.18 -1.20 10.66
CA LYS A 92 19.22 -2.43 9.87
C LYS A 92 18.45 -2.24 8.56
N ILE A 93 19.12 -2.43 7.43
CA ILE A 93 18.50 -2.39 6.10
C ILE A 93 17.54 -3.58 5.94
N VAL A 94 16.25 -3.31 5.72
CA VAL A 94 15.21 -4.33 5.45
C VAL A 94 14.70 -4.18 4.02
N PHE A 95 14.94 -5.17 3.18
CA PHE A 95 14.43 -5.19 1.81
C PHE A 95 12.95 -5.60 1.82
N LYS A 96 12.06 -4.69 1.42
CA LYS A 96 10.65 -5.02 1.15
C LYS A 96 10.50 -5.40 -0.32
N LYS A 97 9.69 -6.43 -0.59
CA LYS A 97 9.33 -6.82 -1.96
C LYS A 97 8.68 -5.62 -2.69
N PRO A 98 9.07 -5.31 -3.93
CA PRO A 98 8.43 -4.25 -4.69
C PRO A 98 6.97 -4.61 -4.95
N ILE A 99 6.06 -3.67 -4.67
CA ILE A 99 4.64 -3.81 -5.02
C ILE A 99 4.53 -3.52 -6.52
N LYS A 100 4.00 -4.48 -7.30
CA LYS A 100 3.80 -4.30 -8.74
C LYS A 100 2.78 -3.17 -8.94
N LYS A 101 3.21 -2.04 -9.50
CA LYS A 101 2.31 -1.01 -10.04
C LYS A 101 1.75 -1.53 -11.36
N GLU A 102 0.43 -1.58 -11.51
CA GLU A 102 -0.25 -2.03 -12.73
C GLU A 102 -0.18 -0.98 -13.85
N SER A 103 1.03 -0.53 -14.23
CA SER A 103 1.22 0.32 -15.40
C SER A 103 2.70 0.39 -15.80
N ASP A 104 3.34 -0.76 -16.00
CA ASP A 104 4.43 -0.83 -16.97
C ASP A 104 4.66 -2.28 -17.41
N SER A 105 3.92 -2.67 -18.44
CA SER A 105 4.04 -3.96 -19.10
C SER A 105 5.26 -3.99 -20.02
N LEU A 106 6.48 -3.81 -19.51
CA LEU A 106 7.71 -4.11 -20.26
C LEU A 106 8.79 -4.73 -19.36
N LYS A 107 8.86 -6.07 -19.45
CA LYS A 107 10.06 -6.91 -19.32
C LYS A 107 10.85 -6.81 -18.01
N ARG A 108 10.41 -7.56 -16.99
CA ARG A 108 11.32 -8.42 -16.20
C ARG A 108 10.69 -9.78 -16.00
N CYS A 109 11.33 -10.76 -16.61
CA CYS A 109 10.96 -12.17 -16.59
C CYS A 109 11.23 -12.77 -15.20
N LEU A 110 10.17 -13.38 -14.65
CA LEU A 110 10.13 -14.71 -14.03
C LEU A 110 10.90 -14.93 -12.71
N ASP A 111 10.17 -14.90 -11.59
CA ASP A 111 10.07 -16.07 -10.70
C ASP A 111 8.73 -15.98 -9.95
N SER A 112 7.68 -16.52 -10.56
CA SER A 112 6.44 -16.83 -9.87
C SER A 112 6.64 -18.19 -9.21
N LYS A 113 6.88 -18.21 -7.90
CA LYS A 113 6.67 -19.42 -7.09
C LYS A 113 5.24 -19.39 -6.56
N GLU A 114 4.34 -19.88 -7.40
CA GLU A 114 3.17 -20.59 -6.91
C GLU A 114 3.64 -21.97 -6.44
N GLU A 115 3.18 -22.35 -5.26
CA GLU A 115 3.34 -23.71 -4.76
C GLU A 115 2.57 -24.65 -5.67
N GLU A 116 3.22 -25.73 -6.13
CA GLU A 116 2.62 -27.06 -6.28
C GLU A 116 3.72 -28.08 -6.62
N ASP A 117 3.68 -29.21 -5.90
CA ASP A 117 4.49 -30.41 -6.11
C ASP A 117 4.57 -30.80 -7.59
N ILE A 118 5.77 -31.00 -8.16
CA ILE A 118 6.03 -31.99 -9.21
C ILE A 118 7.52 -32.37 -9.26
N GLU A 119 7.73 -33.67 -9.38
CA GLU A 119 8.95 -34.46 -9.37
C GLU A 119 10.08 -34.02 -10.32
N LYS A 120 11.31 -34.27 -9.86
CA LYS A 120 12.59 -34.07 -10.55
C LYS A 120 12.65 -34.81 -11.90
N LYS A 121 12.76 -34.07 -13.01
CA LYS A 121 13.41 -34.56 -14.24
C LYS A 121 14.32 -33.50 -14.85
N SER A 122 15.63 -33.72 -14.68
CA SER A 122 16.71 -32.94 -15.29
C SER A 122 16.68 -33.05 -16.82
N LYS A 123 16.36 -31.95 -17.52
CA LYS A 123 16.58 -31.84 -18.98
C LYS A 123 17.94 -31.19 -19.22
N LYS A 124 18.88 -32.00 -19.73
CA LYS A 124 20.25 -31.66 -20.10
C LYS A 124 20.23 -30.72 -21.31
N LEU A 125 20.49 -29.43 -21.11
CA LEU A 125 20.70 -28.49 -22.21
C LEU A 125 22.15 -28.62 -22.70
N LYS A 126 22.32 -28.97 -23.98
CA LYS A 126 23.62 -29.00 -24.67
C LYS A 126 23.71 -27.79 -25.59
N ASN A 127 24.13 -26.66 -25.06
CA ASN A 127 24.45 -25.46 -25.82
C ASN A 127 25.93 -25.18 -25.61
N LYS A 128 26.74 -25.64 -26.57
CA LYS A 128 28.14 -25.25 -26.69
C LYS A 128 28.19 -23.84 -27.27
N SER A 129 28.88 -22.94 -26.57
CA SER A 129 29.00 -21.50 -26.86
C SER A 129 27.74 -20.68 -26.55
N LEU A 130 27.67 -20.14 -25.33
CA LEU A 130 26.72 -19.09 -24.96
C LEU A 130 27.42 -17.76 -24.63
N LEU A 131 28.71 -17.68 -24.93
CA LEU A 131 29.56 -16.51 -24.69
C LEU A 131 30.61 -16.48 -25.81
N SER A 132 30.30 -15.83 -26.94
CA SER A 132 31.27 -15.45 -27.96
C SER A 132 31.92 -14.13 -27.54
N PHE A 133 32.87 -14.19 -26.61
CA PHE A 133 33.76 -13.07 -26.35
C PHE A 133 35.09 -13.38 -27.05
N GLY A 134 35.36 -12.65 -28.14
CA GLY A 134 36.68 -12.57 -28.76
C GLY A 134 36.90 -13.44 -30.00
N GLU A 135 36.10 -13.23 -31.05
CA GLU A 135 36.52 -13.49 -32.44
C GLU A 135 37.03 -12.15 -32.98
N GLU A 136 38.27 -11.81 -32.65
CA GLU A 136 39.00 -10.66 -33.20
C GLU A 136 40.49 -11.02 -33.18
N GLU A 137 40.98 -11.53 -34.30
CA GLU A 137 42.13 -10.99 -35.06
C GLU A 137 42.64 -12.09 -36.00
N GLU A 138 42.15 -12.02 -37.24
CA GLU A 138 42.62 -12.73 -38.42
C GLU A 138 43.80 -11.92 -38.96
N ASP A 139 45.03 -12.40 -38.76
CA ASP A 139 46.20 -11.98 -39.54
C ASP A 139 46.88 -13.26 -40.06
N GLU A 140 46.62 -13.54 -41.34
CA GLU A 140 47.27 -14.55 -42.15
C GLU A 140 48.18 -13.83 -43.17
N ASP A 141 49.48 -13.69 -42.84
CA ASP A 141 50.64 -13.67 -43.75
C ASP A 141 51.97 -13.70 -42.94
#